data_AF-A0A924GBA0-F1
#
_entry.id   AF-A0A924GBA0-F1
#
_cell.length_a   1.000
_cell.length_b   1.000
_cell.length_c   1.000
_cell.angle_alpha   90.00
_cell.angle_beta   90.00
_cell.angle_gamma   90.00
#
_symmetry.space_group_name_H-M   'P 1'
#
loop_
_entity.id
_entity.type
_entity.pdbx_description
1 polymer ?
#
loop_
_entity_poly.entity_id
_entity_poly.type
_entity_poly.pdbx_seq_one_letter_code
_entity_poly.pdbx_strand_id
1 'polypeptide(L)'
;MAHLVVVPEATVAHVDLTPAAEVHDLVYDHKKIIEMAVDTLRASYRTFADPERLLGPEFTLLELLRLHSAIAGEQLGKDTFRRHMLGQLVETDAYQQGVVGKPAKRFRHAVG
;
A
#
# COMPACT_ATOMS: atom_id res chain seq x y z
N MET A 1 -3.84 -21.10 -11.62
CA MET A 1 -4.81 -21.30 -12.71
C MET A 1 -5.68 -20.06 -12.71
N ALA A 2 -5.62 -19.23 -13.77
CA ALA A 2 -6.48 -18.06 -13.90
C ALA A 2 -7.68 -18.46 -14.76
N HIS A 3 -8.90 -18.28 -14.26
CA HIS A 3 -10.11 -18.47 -15.04
C HIS A 3 -10.42 -17.16 -15.76
N LEU A 4 -10.36 -17.17 -17.09
CA LEU A 4 -10.79 -16.04 -17.91
C LEU A 4 -12.23 -16.30 -18.35
N VAL A 5 -13.13 -15.38 -18.02
CA VAL A 5 -14.51 -15.39 -18.53
C VAL A 5 -14.68 -14.17 -19.44
N VAL A 6 -15.11 -14.39 -20.67
CA VAL A 6 -15.43 -13.32 -21.62
C VAL A 6 -16.91 -12.97 -21.46
N VAL A 7 -17.21 -11.73 -21.09
CA VAL A 7 -18.56 -11.18 -21.01
C VAL A 7 -18.69 -9.95 -21.90
N PRO A 8 -19.87 -9.72 -22.53
CA PRO A 8 -20.14 -8.47 -23.24
C PRO A 8 -19.85 -7.24 -22.37
N GLU A 9 -19.29 -6.18 -22.94
CA GLU A 9 -18.95 -4.95 -22.21
C GLU A 9 -20.16 -4.37 -21.46
N ALA A 10 -21.34 -4.39 -22.09
CA ALA A 10 -22.60 -3.92 -21.52
C ALA A 10 -23.10 -4.75 -20.31
N THR A 11 -22.51 -5.92 -20.06
CA THR A 11 -22.81 -6.78 -18.89
C THR A 11 -21.77 -6.67 -17.77
N VAL A 12 -20.71 -5.86 -17.95
CA VAL A 12 -19.82 -5.51 -16.84
C VAL A 12 -20.60 -4.60 -15.91
N ALA A 13 -21.06 -5.17 -14.79
CA ALA A 13 -21.79 -4.45 -13.76
C ALA A 13 -20.95 -3.33 -13.16
N HIS A 14 -21.64 -2.41 -12.46
CA HIS A 14 -21.05 -1.38 -11.61
C HIS A 14 -19.81 -1.90 -10.88
N VAL A 15 -18.68 -1.23 -11.07
CA VAL A 15 -17.43 -1.56 -10.35
C VAL A 15 -17.45 -0.78 -9.04
N ASP A 16 -17.61 -1.50 -7.95
CA ASP A 16 -17.52 -0.95 -6.60
C ASP A 16 -16.17 -1.34 -5.97
N LEU A 17 -15.54 -0.39 -5.29
CA LEU A 17 -14.34 -0.66 -4.51
C LEU A 17 -14.75 -1.22 -3.14
N THR A 18 -14.51 -2.52 -2.94
CA THR A 18 -14.75 -3.18 -1.65
C THR A 18 -13.43 -3.40 -0.91
N PRO A 19 -13.35 -3.09 0.40
CA PRO A 19 -12.19 -3.44 1.20
C PRO A 19 -11.88 -4.93 1.10
N ALA A 20 -10.60 -5.30 0.90
CA ALA A 20 -10.20 -6.70 0.70
C ALA A 20 -10.64 -7.62 1.86
N ALA A 21 -10.75 -7.08 3.08
CA ALA A 21 -11.21 -7.81 4.27
C ALA A 21 -12.73 -8.05 4.32
N GLU A 22 -13.50 -7.33 3.51
CA GLU A 22 -14.97 -7.39 3.50
C GLU A 22 -15.52 -8.16 2.29
N VAL A 23 -14.66 -8.66 1.41
CA VAL A 23 -15.09 -9.37 0.21
C VAL A 23 -15.65 -10.75 0.58
N HIS A 24 -16.89 -11.02 0.17
CA HIS A 24 -17.62 -12.25 0.41
C HIS A 24 -18.32 -12.74 -0.87
N ASP A 25 -18.84 -13.96 -0.86
CA ASP A 25 -19.64 -14.58 -1.93
C ASP A 25 -19.01 -14.54 -3.34
N LEU A 26 -17.68 -14.66 -3.40
CA LEU A 26 -16.96 -14.71 -4.66
C LEU A 26 -17.11 -16.08 -5.34
N VAL A 27 -17.36 -16.04 -6.65
CA VAL A 27 -17.46 -17.23 -7.49
C VAL A 27 -16.10 -17.94 -7.60
N TYR A 28 -16.12 -19.27 -7.64
CA TYR A 28 -14.92 -20.13 -7.76
C TYR A 28 -13.87 -19.86 -6.67
N ASP A 29 -12.59 -19.98 -7.02
CA ASP A 29 -11.45 -19.84 -6.10
C ASP A 29 -10.97 -18.37 -5.97
N HIS A 30 -11.79 -17.39 -6.37
CA HIS A 30 -11.39 -15.98 -6.34
C HIS A 30 -11.03 -15.50 -4.93
N LYS A 31 -11.69 -16.02 -3.89
CA LYS A 31 -11.31 -15.74 -2.50
C LYS A 31 -9.85 -16.11 -2.22
N LYS A 32 -9.41 -17.29 -2.66
CA LYS A 32 -8.04 -17.77 -2.48
C LYS A 32 -7.04 -16.92 -3.26
N ILE A 33 -7.40 -16.46 -4.46
CA ILE A 33 -6.55 -15.55 -5.26
C ILE A 33 -6.34 -14.23 -4.50
N ILE A 34 -7.40 -13.65 -3.94
CA ILE A 34 -7.30 -12.40 -3.16
C ILE A 34 -6.46 -12.61 -1.90
N GLU A 35 -6.70 -13.70 -1.14
CA GLU A 35 -5.90 -14.03 0.04
C GLU A 35 -4.40 -14.11 -0.29
N MET A 36 -4.06 -14.84 -1.37
CA MET A 36 -2.66 -14.93 -1.84
C MET A 36 -2.09 -13.57 -2.27
N ALA A 37 -2.87 -12.74 -2.94
CA ALA A 37 -2.44 -11.40 -3.37
C ALA A 37 -2.17 -10.49 -2.17
N VAL A 38 -3.07 -10.49 -1.18
CA VAL A 38 -2.93 -9.73 0.06
C VAL A 38 -1.71 -10.22 0.84
N ASP A 39 -1.50 -11.52 0.97
CA ASP A 39 -0.34 -12.08 1.67
C ASP A 39 0.98 -11.73 0.97
N THR A 40 0.99 -11.78 -0.37
CA THR A 40 2.14 -11.35 -1.17
C THR A 40 2.45 -9.87 -0.96
N LEU A 41 1.42 -9.01 -0.99
CA LEU A 41 1.56 -7.57 -0.75
C LEU A 41 2.11 -7.32 0.67
N ARG A 42 1.53 -7.97 1.68
CA ARG A 42 1.99 -7.88 3.07
C ARG A 42 3.43 -8.33 3.22
N ALA A 43 3.83 -9.44 2.60
CA ALA A 43 5.20 -9.92 2.65
C ALA A 43 6.18 -8.92 2.03
N SER A 44 5.83 -8.34 0.87
CA SER A 44 6.64 -7.33 0.19
C SER A 44 6.82 -6.08 1.06
N TYR A 45 5.73 -5.56 1.63
CA TYR A 45 5.75 -4.38 2.49
C TYR A 45 6.38 -4.61 3.87
N ARG A 46 6.49 -5.86 4.34
CA ARG A 46 7.33 -6.13 5.53
C ARG A 46 8.80 -5.84 5.27
N THR A 47 9.26 -5.92 4.03
CA THR A 47 10.68 -5.80 3.68
C THR A 47 11.01 -4.46 3.05
N PHE A 48 10.17 -3.98 2.12
CA PHE A 48 10.47 -2.80 1.30
C PHE A 48 9.61 -1.59 1.65
N ALA A 49 10.18 -0.39 1.49
CA ALA A 49 9.48 0.85 1.82
C ALA A 49 8.20 1.05 1.01
N ASP A 50 8.25 0.98 -0.31
CA ASP A 50 7.08 1.16 -1.17
C ASP A 50 7.33 0.51 -2.53
N PRO A 51 7.36 -0.84 -2.59
CA PRO A 51 7.78 -1.60 -3.77
C PRO A 51 6.83 -1.41 -4.96
N GLU A 52 5.54 -1.21 -4.69
CA GLU A 52 4.51 -0.98 -5.72
C GLU A 52 4.35 0.50 -6.10
N ARG A 53 5.17 1.40 -5.52
CA ARG A 53 5.10 2.85 -5.73
C ARG A 53 3.69 3.42 -5.53
N LEU A 54 3.02 2.98 -4.47
CA LEU A 54 1.67 3.44 -4.12
C LEU A 54 1.69 4.88 -3.61
N LEU A 55 2.83 5.35 -3.08
CA LEU A 55 3.04 6.76 -2.83
C LEU A 55 3.61 7.45 -4.05
N GLY A 56 3.26 8.73 -4.21
CA GLY A 56 3.82 9.58 -5.25
C GLY A 56 5.34 9.75 -5.12
N PRO A 57 5.96 10.55 -6.01
CA PRO A 57 7.42 10.67 -6.10
C PRO A 57 8.08 11.19 -4.83
N GLU A 58 7.33 11.89 -3.97
CA GLU A 58 7.78 12.36 -2.67
C GLU A 58 6.68 12.15 -1.63
N PHE A 59 7.09 11.75 -0.42
CA PHE A 59 6.18 11.45 0.69
C PHE A 59 6.86 11.67 2.03
N THR A 60 6.09 11.70 3.10
CA THR A 60 6.56 11.77 4.48
C THR A 60 6.67 10.37 5.06
N LEU A 61 7.51 10.21 6.09
CA LEU A 61 7.60 8.94 6.82
C LEU A 61 6.25 8.55 7.48
N LEU A 62 5.39 9.52 7.78
CA LEU A 62 4.06 9.28 8.34
C LEU A 62 3.10 8.70 7.29
N GLU A 63 3.13 9.21 6.06
CA GLU A 63 2.35 8.64 4.95
C GLU A 63 2.78 7.19 4.66
N LEU A 64 4.09 6.93 4.67
CA LEU A 64 4.62 5.57 4.55
C LEU A 64 4.15 4.66 5.69
N LEU A 65 4.20 5.13 6.94
CA LEU A 65 3.71 4.37 8.10
C LEU A 65 2.22 4.02 7.97
N ARG A 66 1.40 4.98 7.51
CA ARG A 66 -0.04 4.78 7.30
C ARG A 66 -0.31 3.76 6.22
N LEU A 67 0.43 3.83 5.11
CA LEU A 67 0.34 2.85 4.03
C LEU A 67 0.65 1.44 4.54
N HIS A 68 1.77 1.28 5.27
CA HIS A 68 2.15 -0.02 5.82
C HIS A 68 1.16 -0.54 6.85
N SER A 69 0.60 0.33 7.69
CA SER A 69 -0.41 -0.07 8.68
C SER A 69 -1.70 -0.53 7.99
N ALA A 70 -2.12 0.15 6.92
CA ALA A 70 -3.27 -0.25 6.11
C ALA A 70 -3.05 -1.62 5.43
N ILE A 71 -1.86 -1.86 4.87
CA ILE A 71 -1.52 -3.15 4.23
C ILE A 71 -1.41 -4.28 5.26
N ALA A 72 -0.78 -4.01 6.42
CA ALA A 72 -0.68 -4.97 7.51
C ALA A 72 -2.05 -5.31 8.11
N GLY A 73 -3.00 -4.37 8.07
CA GLY A 73 -4.29 -4.49 8.74
C GLY A 73 -4.23 -4.18 10.24
N GLU A 74 -3.15 -3.55 10.70
CA GLU A 74 -2.93 -3.20 12.11
C GLU A 74 -2.11 -1.92 12.24
N GLN A 75 -2.18 -1.28 13.42
CA GLN A 75 -1.40 -0.08 13.69
C GLN A 75 0.06 -0.43 13.99
N LEU A 76 0.99 0.02 13.13
CA LEU A 76 2.41 -0.18 13.35
C LEU A 76 3.03 0.87 14.28
N GLY A 77 4.02 0.45 15.07
CA GLY A 77 4.76 1.32 15.98
C GLY A 77 5.75 2.24 15.26
N LYS A 78 5.62 3.55 15.50
CA LYS A 78 6.38 4.60 14.80
C LYS A 78 7.90 4.44 14.89
N ASP A 79 8.45 4.15 16.06
CA ASP A 79 9.90 4.08 16.26
C ASP A 79 10.51 2.84 15.59
N THR A 80 9.86 1.69 15.73
CA THR A 80 10.27 0.45 15.05
C THR A 80 10.19 0.62 13.54
N PHE A 81 9.09 1.19 13.05
CA PHE A 81 8.90 1.48 11.64
C PHE A 81 10.00 2.38 11.07
N ARG A 82 10.29 3.49 11.77
CA ARG A 82 11.35 4.43 11.37
C ARG A 82 12.70 3.72 11.26
N ARG A 83 13.09 2.94 12.28
CA ARG A 83 14.37 2.21 12.26
C ARG A 83 14.45 1.24 11.09
N HIS A 84 13.35 0.59 10.75
CA HIS A 84 13.31 -0.43 9.73
C HIS A 84 13.33 0.15 8.30
N MET A 85 12.65 1.27 8.07
CA MET A 85 12.39 1.80 6.73
C MET A 85 13.31 2.94 6.30
N LEU A 86 13.83 3.73 7.25
CA LEU A 86 14.54 4.97 6.93
C LEU A 86 15.77 4.74 6.02
N GLY A 87 16.45 3.62 6.16
CA GLY A 87 17.63 3.28 5.34
C GLY A 87 17.32 3.01 3.86
N GLN A 88 16.05 2.89 3.48
CA GLN A 88 15.60 2.66 2.10
C GLN A 88 15.12 3.94 1.41
N LEU A 89 15.25 5.08 2.08
CA LEU A 89 14.71 6.37 1.66
C LEU A 89 15.83 7.37 1.45
N VAL A 90 15.63 8.26 0.49
CA VAL A 90 16.48 9.43 0.28
C VAL A 90 15.78 10.65 0.86
N GLU A 91 16.40 11.28 1.84
CA GLU A 91 15.93 12.57 2.37
C GLU A 91 16.03 13.65 1.28
N THR A 92 15.00 14.48 1.17
CA THR A 92 14.99 15.65 0.25
C THR A 92 15.34 16.93 1.01
N ASP A 93 15.45 18.07 0.35
CA ASP A 93 15.48 19.37 1.06
C ASP A 93 14.08 19.91 1.37
N ALA A 94 13.04 19.21 0.93
CA ALA A 94 11.66 19.64 1.06
C ALA A 94 11.03 19.21 2.40
N TYR A 95 10.09 20.03 2.83
CA TYR A 95 9.19 19.76 3.94
C TYR A 95 7.74 19.84 3.44
N GLN A 96 6.83 19.14 4.10
CA GLN A 96 5.41 19.20 3.83
C GLN A 96 4.91 20.63 4.01
N GLN A 97 4.25 21.17 2.99
CA GLN A 97 3.70 22.52 3.01
C GLN A 97 2.28 22.55 3.62
N GLY A 98 1.89 23.70 4.17
CA GLY A 98 0.49 23.97 4.53
C GLY A 98 -0.05 23.27 5.78
N VAL A 99 0.81 22.81 6.69
CA VAL A 99 0.40 22.13 7.93
C VAL A 99 0.58 23.01 9.15
N VAL A 100 -0.41 23.02 10.06
CA VAL A 100 -0.29 23.65 11.38
C VAL A 100 0.60 22.76 12.26
N GLY A 101 1.75 23.27 12.69
CA GLY A 101 2.74 22.55 13.51
C GLY A 101 4.10 22.44 12.83
N LYS A 102 4.97 21.55 13.35
CA LYS A 102 6.30 21.31 12.76
C LYS A 102 6.12 20.58 11.41
N PRO A 103 6.57 21.15 10.29
CA PRO A 103 6.38 20.53 8.98
C PRO A 103 7.20 19.24 8.89
N ALA A 104 6.61 18.21 8.28
CA ALA A 104 7.25 16.91 8.16
C ALA A 104 8.27 16.90 7.02
N LYS A 105 9.43 16.27 7.23
CA LYS A 105 10.44 16.09 6.17
C LYS A 105 9.90 15.21 5.05
N ARG A 106 10.19 15.55 3.79
CA ARG A 106 9.86 14.71 2.63
C ARG A 106 11.04 13.81 2.24
N PHE A 107 10.69 12.63 1.74
CA PHE A 107 11.57 11.57 1.30
C PHE A 107 11.18 11.13 -0.11
N ARG A 108 12.12 10.50 -0.79
CA ARG A 108 11.91 9.76 -2.05
C ARG A 108 12.34 8.31 -1.87
N HIS A 109 11.88 7.43 -2.74
CA HIS A 109 12.45 6.09 -2.86
C HIS A 109 13.96 6.21 -3.12
N ALA A 110 14.77 5.36 -2.48
CA ALA A 110 16.15 5.19 -2.93
C ALA A 110 16.17 4.73 -4.40
N VAL A 111 17.12 5.24 -5.16
CA VAL A 111 17.36 4.73 -6.51
C VAL A 111 17.96 3.34 -6.33
N GLY A 112 17.19 2.31 -6.72
CA GLY A 112 17.66 0.93 -6.83
C GLY A 112 18.28 0.68 -8.20
#